data_AF-A0A9D2F337-F1
#
_entry.id   AF-A0A9D2F337-F1
#
_cell.length_a   1.000
_cell.length_b   1.000
_cell.length_c   1.000
_cell.angle_alpha   90.00
_cell.angle_beta   90.00
_cell.angle_gamma   90.00
#
_symmetry.space_group_name_H-M   'P 1'
#
loop_
_entity.id
_entity.type
_entity.pdbx_description
1 polymer ?
#
loop_
_entity_poly.entity_id
_entity_poly.type
_entity_poly.pdbx_seq_one_letter_code
_entity_poly.pdbx_strand_id
1 'polypeptide(L)'
;KRTAEIEELENAIADLEDLLKRPARINKIIIAELNEVAKKYGKPRRCEILYEVPASEAEELEQQVPDYPVHLFFTRDGYFKKITPQSLRMSGEQKLKDGDEVLFTCESTNSVELLFFTNHHQVYKSHAYDFGDSKASVLGDYVASALGMEDGEVPLYMVVTPDYKGWMLFFFQNGKCAKVPLSSYETKQNRRKLLKAYSDKAELACMRYLPEETELAIFTTNNRLLLAGSALIPEKATRDTAGVNVVALKKNARIARVTLSAGLELAEAHRYRVRTLPAAGAILRADDSMEQLTL
;
A
#
# COMPACT_ATOMS: atom_id res chain seq x y z
N LYS A 1 86.27 18.08 44.76
CA LYS A 1 85.83 17.88 43.36
C LYS A 1 85.92 16.41 42.97
N ARG A 2 87.12 15.81 42.88
CA ARG A 2 87.26 14.37 42.54
C ARG A 2 86.53 13.37 43.45
N THR A 3 86.46 13.61 44.76
CA THR A 3 85.74 12.69 45.68
C THR A 3 84.23 12.73 45.51
N ALA A 4 83.65 13.89 45.19
CA ALA A 4 82.22 14.03 44.92
C ALA A 4 81.81 13.39 43.58
N GLU A 5 82.67 13.51 42.56
CA GLU A 5 82.47 12.84 41.26
C GLU A 5 82.51 11.31 41.40
N ILE A 6 83.38 10.78 42.26
CA ILE A 6 83.45 9.33 42.54
C ILE A 6 82.15 8.87 43.23
N GLU A 7 81.67 9.60 44.22
CA GLU A 7 80.44 9.27 44.95
C GLU A 7 79.19 9.36 44.06
N GLU A 8 79.11 10.35 43.16
CA GLU A 8 78.04 10.45 42.16
C GLU A 8 78.05 9.28 41.18
N LEU A 9 79.23 8.87 40.70
CA LEU A 9 79.38 7.73 39.80
C LEU A 9 79.05 6.40 40.49
N GLU A 10 79.47 6.21 41.73
CA GLU A 10 79.14 5.02 42.53
C GLU A 10 77.62 4.91 42.76
N ASN A 11 76.96 6.02 43.09
CA ASN A 11 75.51 6.07 43.22
C ASN A 11 74.78 5.81 41.90
N ALA A 12 75.28 6.37 40.78
CA ALA A 12 74.70 6.12 39.46
C ALA A 12 74.84 4.66 39.03
N ILE A 13 76.00 4.03 39.29
CA ILE A 13 76.22 2.61 39.02
C ILE A 13 75.25 1.75 39.84
N ALA A 14 75.13 2.03 41.15
CA ALA A 14 74.21 1.30 42.02
C ALA A 14 72.75 1.42 41.56
N ASP A 15 72.32 2.60 41.12
CA ASP A 15 70.96 2.82 40.63
C ASP A 15 70.68 2.10 39.30
N LEU A 16 71.63 2.12 38.36
CA LEU A 16 71.55 1.43 37.09
C LEU A 16 71.57 -0.09 37.26
N GLU A 17 72.35 -0.62 38.20
CA GLU A 17 72.33 -2.04 38.53
C GLU A 17 71.00 -2.48 39.17
N ASP A 18 70.42 -1.70 40.09
CA ASP A 18 69.09 -1.97 40.65
C ASP A 18 68.02 -1.94 39.55
N LEU A 19 68.12 -0.98 38.63
CA LEU A 19 67.24 -0.90 37.47
C LEU A 19 67.31 -2.17 36.62
N LEU A 20 68.51 -2.64 36.28
CA LEU A 20 68.71 -3.87 35.49
C LEU A 20 68.17 -5.12 36.19
N LYS A 21 68.29 -5.19 37.53
CA LYS A 21 67.82 -6.33 38.33
C LYS A 21 66.29 -6.34 38.51
N ARG A 22 65.60 -5.22 38.27
CA ARG A 22 64.16 -5.05 38.57
C ARG A 22 63.36 -4.70 37.30
N PRO A 23 62.81 -5.70 36.59
CA PRO A 23 62.02 -5.49 35.36
C PRO A 23 60.84 -4.53 35.53
N ALA A 24 60.19 -4.53 36.71
CA ALA A 24 59.09 -3.62 37.01
C ALA A 24 59.51 -2.14 36.99
N ARG A 25 60.75 -1.84 37.39
CA ARG A 25 61.30 -0.48 37.41
C ARG A 25 61.63 -0.01 35.99
N ILE A 26 62.17 -0.89 35.15
CA ILE A 26 62.36 -0.66 33.71
C ILE A 26 61.03 -0.33 33.04
N ASN A 27 59.98 -1.14 33.26
CA ASN A 27 58.66 -0.88 32.69
C ASN A 27 58.09 0.47 33.13
N LYS A 28 58.33 0.88 34.38
CA LYS A 28 57.88 2.19 34.88
C LYS A 28 58.56 3.34 34.14
N ILE A 29 59.86 3.22 33.86
CA ILE A 29 60.60 4.22 33.07
C ILE A 29 60.08 4.23 31.63
N ILE A 30 59.93 3.08 31.00
CA ILE A 30 59.39 2.97 29.62
C ILE A 30 58.01 3.62 29.52
N ILE A 31 57.10 3.35 30.47
CA ILE A 31 55.77 3.97 30.48
C ILE A 31 55.87 5.49 30.62
N ALA A 32 56.76 5.99 31.49
CA ALA A 32 56.97 7.43 31.66
C ALA A 32 57.47 8.08 30.36
N GLU A 33 58.49 7.51 29.74
CA GLU A 33 59.05 7.99 28.47
C GLU A 33 58.03 7.95 27.33
N LEU A 34 57.26 6.84 27.20
CA LEU A 34 56.21 6.73 26.18
C LEU A 34 55.10 7.76 26.38
N ASN A 35 54.74 8.08 27.62
CA ASN A 35 53.77 9.13 27.93
C ASN A 35 54.31 10.53 27.57
N GLU A 36 55.59 10.79 27.82
CA GLU A 36 56.23 12.05 27.40
C GLU A 36 56.24 12.19 25.87
N VAL A 37 56.56 11.11 25.14
CA VAL A 37 56.51 11.07 23.68
C VAL A 37 55.08 11.31 23.18
N ALA A 38 54.09 10.63 23.76
CA ALA A 38 52.68 10.81 23.42
C ALA A 38 52.22 12.25 23.66
N LYS A 39 52.68 12.90 24.74
CA LYS A 39 52.36 14.30 25.05
C LYS A 39 53.04 15.28 24.10
N LYS A 40 54.30 15.03 23.71
CA LYS A 40 55.09 15.92 22.85
C LYS A 40 54.70 15.83 21.38
N TYR A 41 54.31 14.65 20.90
CA TYR A 41 54.08 14.38 19.48
C TYR A 41 52.65 13.92 19.14
N GLY A 42 51.77 13.79 20.14
CA GLY A 42 50.38 13.41 19.95
C GLY A 42 49.61 14.42 19.08
N LYS A 43 48.86 13.90 18.09
CA LYS A 43 47.93 14.68 17.26
C LYS A 43 46.53 14.08 17.38
N PRO A 44 45.47 14.90 17.31
CA PRO A 44 44.11 14.38 17.27
C PRO A 44 43.93 13.46 16.06
N ARG A 45 43.03 12.47 16.19
CA ARG A 45 42.67 11.60 15.06
C ARG A 45 42.11 12.48 13.95
N ARG A 46 42.59 12.26 12.72
CA ARG A 46 42.09 12.96 11.52
C ARG A 46 40.85 12.30 10.93
N CYS A 47 40.60 11.04 11.29
CA CYS A 47 39.47 10.27 10.83
C CYS A 47 38.49 10.09 11.98
N GLU A 48 37.21 10.21 11.68
CA GLU A 48 36.12 9.87 12.60
C GLU A 48 35.96 8.35 12.64
N ILE A 49 35.63 7.82 13.82
CA ILE A 49 35.28 6.41 13.99
C ILE A 49 33.77 6.34 13.81
N LEU A 50 33.34 5.90 12.62
CA LEU A 50 31.95 5.54 12.39
C LEU A 50 31.71 4.20 13.07
N TYR A 51 30.92 4.20 14.14
CA TYR A 51 30.38 2.97 14.68
C TYR A 51 29.34 2.45 13.68
N GLU A 52 29.46 1.19 13.27
CA GLU A 52 28.39 0.54 12.51
C GLU A 52 27.12 0.62 13.36
N VAL A 53 26.19 1.48 12.94
CA VAL A 53 24.81 1.40 13.41
C VAL A 53 24.37 0.00 13.00
N PRO A 54 23.92 -0.87 13.93
CA PRO A 54 23.31 -2.13 13.51
C PRO A 54 22.22 -1.75 12.52
N ALA A 55 22.20 -2.40 11.34
CA ALA A 55 21.29 -2.08 10.24
C ALA A 55 19.81 -2.10 10.71
N SER A 56 19.37 -1.04 11.36
CA SER A 56 17.99 -0.65 11.53
C SER A 56 17.76 0.33 10.42
N GLU A 57 16.92 -0.08 9.48
CA GLU A 57 16.55 0.69 8.30
C GLU A 57 17.68 0.67 7.27
N ALA A 58 17.83 -0.48 6.61
CA ALA A 58 17.88 -0.42 5.18
C ALA A 58 16.64 0.37 4.72
N GLU A 59 16.76 1.69 4.67
CA GLU A 59 16.39 2.39 3.45
C GLU A 59 17.11 1.58 2.36
N GLU A 60 16.39 0.59 1.82
CA GLU A 60 16.72 0.01 0.53
C GLU A 60 17.12 1.23 -0.30
N LEU A 61 18.35 1.23 -0.83
CA LEU A 61 18.68 2.05 -1.97
C LEU A 61 17.48 1.88 -2.90
N GLU A 62 16.57 2.86 -2.90
CA GLU A 62 15.47 2.90 -3.81
C GLU A 62 16.18 2.83 -5.14
N GLN A 63 16.17 1.64 -5.77
CA GLN A 63 16.31 1.58 -7.20
C GLN A 63 15.33 2.65 -7.65
N GLN A 64 15.83 3.76 -8.17
CA GLN A 64 14.97 4.81 -8.69
C GLN A 64 14.22 4.16 -9.83
N VAL A 65 13.08 3.56 -9.48
CA VAL A 65 12.19 2.91 -10.43
C VAL A 65 11.73 4.05 -11.32
N PRO A 66 12.04 4.01 -12.63
CA PRO A 66 11.66 5.09 -13.51
C PRO A 66 10.15 5.26 -13.45
N ASP A 67 9.72 6.48 -13.15
CA ASP A 67 8.31 6.81 -13.14
C ASP A 67 7.89 7.40 -14.50
N TYR A 68 6.99 6.71 -15.17
CA TYR A 68 6.52 7.05 -16.51
C TYR A 68 5.02 6.78 -16.63
N PRO A 69 4.31 7.46 -17.55
CA PRO A 69 2.88 7.28 -17.72
C PRO A 69 2.55 5.89 -18.29
N VAL A 70 1.50 5.28 -17.74
CA VAL A 70 0.99 3.95 -18.12
C VAL A 70 -0.53 3.94 -18.13
N HIS A 71 -1.10 3.06 -18.96
CA HIS A 71 -2.51 2.69 -18.91
C HIS A 71 -2.63 1.34 -18.21
N LEU A 72 -3.48 1.28 -17.20
CA LEU A 72 -3.72 0.10 -16.40
C LEU A 72 -5.06 -0.51 -16.78
N PHE A 73 -5.09 -1.82 -17.03
CA PHE A 73 -6.30 -2.58 -17.33
C PHE A 73 -6.45 -3.71 -16.34
N PHE A 74 -7.67 -3.93 -15.87
CA PHE A 74 -8.01 -5.06 -15.00
C PHE A 74 -9.29 -5.74 -15.50
N THR A 75 -9.25 -7.06 -15.60
CA THR A 75 -10.34 -7.88 -16.14
C THR A 75 -11.10 -8.63 -15.04
N ARG A 76 -12.29 -9.15 -15.38
CA ARG A 76 -13.14 -9.88 -14.45
C ARG A 76 -12.51 -11.19 -13.98
N ASP A 77 -11.81 -11.89 -14.87
CA ASP A 77 -11.11 -13.12 -14.52
C ASP A 77 -9.78 -12.88 -13.77
N GLY A 78 -9.43 -11.62 -13.46
CA GLY A 78 -8.27 -11.29 -12.63
C GLY A 78 -6.95 -11.14 -13.41
N TYR A 79 -7.01 -10.76 -14.69
CA TYR A 79 -5.82 -10.37 -15.44
C TYR A 79 -5.55 -8.88 -15.32
N PHE A 80 -4.28 -8.53 -15.17
CA PHE A 80 -3.80 -7.15 -15.12
C PHE A 80 -2.85 -6.87 -16.27
N LYS A 81 -2.98 -5.70 -16.89
CA LYS A 81 -2.03 -5.19 -17.88
C LYS A 81 -1.60 -3.79 -17.51
N LYS A 82 -0.28 -3.59 -17.49
CA LYS A 82 0.34 -2.26 -17.54
C LYS A 82 0.82 -2.02 -18.96
N ILE A 83 0.26 -1.04 -19.66
CA ILE A 83 0.59 -0.77 -21.07
C ILE A 83 1.06 0.66 -21.21
N THR A 84 2.21 0.89 -21.85
CA THR A 84 2.68 2.24 -22.12
C THR A 84 1.80 2.93 -23.18
N PRO A 85 1.62 4.27 -23.13
CA PRO A 85 0.85 5.00 -24.15
C PRO A 85 1.37 4.80 -25.58
N GLN A 86 2.67 4.54 -25.74
CA GLN A 86 3.24 4.20 -27.04
C GLN A 86 2.74 2.84 -27.54
N SER A 87 2.74 1.81 -26.69
CA SER A 87 2.27 0.49 -27.09
C SER A 87 0.76 0.47 -27.36
N LEU A 88 -0.03 1.23 -26.59
CA LEU A 88 -1.48 1.29 -26.76
C LEU A 88 -1.88 1.95 -28.08
N ARG A 89 -1.13 2.95 -28.55
CA ARG A 89 -1.35 3.59 -29.87
C ARG A 89 -1.13 2.64 -31.04
N MET A 90 -0.31 1.61 -30.87
CA MET A 90 -0.05 0.63 -31.93
C MET A 90 -1.17 -0.40 -32.07
N SER A 91 -1.90 -0.67 -30.97
CA SER A 91 -3.01 -1.62 -30.94
C SER A 91 -3.87 -1.33 -29.70
N GLY A 92 -5.11 -0.88 -29.93
CA GLY A 92 -6.06 -0.60 -28.85
C GLY A 92 -6.90 -1.80 -28.43
N GLU A 93 -7.05 -2.79 -29.32
CA GLU A 93 -7.88 -3.97 -29.09
C GLU A 93 -7.24 -4.89 -28.06
N GLN A 94 -7.94 -5.08 -26.94
CA GLN A 94 -7.46 -5.89 -25.83
C GLN A 94 -7.72 -7.36 -26.11
N LYS A 95 -6.65 -8.16 -26.19
CA LYS A 95 -6.78 -9.62 -26.13
C LYS A 95 -7.19 -10.01 -24.71
N LEU A 96 -8.37 -10.62 -24.59
CA LEU A 96 -8.91 -11.13 -23.35
C LEU A 96 -9.01 -12.65 -23.42
N LYS A 97 -9.21 -13.28 -22.27
CA LYS A 97 -9.56 -14.70 -22.21
C LYS A 97 -11.01 -14.85 -22.69
N ASP A 98 -11.36 -16.03 -23.22
CA ASP A 98 -12.71 -16.27 -23.73
C ASP A 98 -13.76 -16.07 -22.64
N GLY A 99 -14.72 -15.17 -22.91
CA GLY A 99 -15.79 -14.81 -21.99
C GLY A 99 -15.40 -13.80 -20.90
N ASP A 100 -14.16 -13.31 -20.88
CA ASP A 100 -13.68 -12.28 -19.95
C ASP A 100 -14.01 -10.88 -20.47
N GLU A 101 -14.03 -9.91 -19.55
CA GLU A 101 -14.34 -8.51 -19.84
C GLU A 101 -13.46 -7.57 -19.02
N VAL A 102 -13.16 -6.39 -19.57
CA VAL A 102 -12.42 -5.36 -18.85
C VAL A 102 -13.36 -4.70 -17.84
N LEU A 103 -13.06 -4.83 -16.55
CA LEU A 103 -13.83 -4.19 -15.48
C LEU A 103 -13.38 -2.76 -15.20
N PHE A 104 -12.10 -2.49 -15.43
CA PHE A 104 -11.50 -1.22 -15.06
C PHE A 104 -10.35 -0.86 -16.01
N THR A 105 -10.30 0.41 -16.38
CA THR A 105 -9.18 1.02 -17.10
C THR A 105 -8.91 2.42 -16.55
N CYS A 106 -7.65 2.78 -16.35
CA CYS A 106 -7.28 4.16 -16.04
C CYS A 106 -5.86 4.51 -16.52
N GLU A 107 -5.61 5.79 -16.68
CA GLU A 107 -4.26 6.33 -16.82
C GLU A 107 -3.64 6.54 -15.44
N SER A 108 -2.36 6.22 -15.30
CA SER A 108 -1.61 6.44 -14.07
C SER A 108 -0.10 6.46 -14.35
N THR A 109 0.71 6.31 -13.32
CA THR A 109 2.18 6.28 -13.40
C THR A 109 2.71 4.92 -12.95
N ASN A 110 3.94 4.59 -13.34
CA ASN A 110 4.57 3.32 -13.00
C ASN A 110 4.81 3.17 -11.48
N SER A 111 4.95 4.28 -10.77
CA SER A 111 5.09 4.33 -9.30
C SER A 111 3.80 4.14 -8.51
N VAL A 112 2.63 4.11 -9.15
CA VAL A 112 1.35 4.11 -8.42
C VAL A 112 1.12 2.81 -7.62
N GLU A 113 0.52 2.94 -6.45
CA GLU A 113 0.08 1.79 -5.65
C GLU A 113 -1.26 1.23 -6.16
N LEU A 114 -1.36 -0.09 -6.09
CA LEU A 114 -2.48 -0.91 -6.51
C LEU A 114 -2.97 -1.73 -5.33
N LEU A 115 -4.28 -1.73 -5.12
CA LEU A 115 -4.96 -2.52 -4.10
C LEU A 115 -5.88 -3.53 -4.78
N PHE A 116 -5.63 -4.82 -4.55
CA PHE A 116 -6.44 -5.92 -5.07
C PHE A 116 -7.24 -6.56 -3.95
N PHE A 117 -8.55 -6.33 -3.95
CA PHE A 117 -9.48 -6.94 -2.99
C PHE A 117 -9.90 -8.32 -3.47
N THR A 118 -9.89 -9.32 -2.60
CA THR A 118 -10.10 -10.73 -2.96
C THR A 118 -11.39 -11.30 -2.39
N ASN A 119 -11.84 -12.44 -2.91
CA ASN A 119 -12.97 -13.21 -2.38
C ASN A 119 -12.73 -13.76 -0.96
N HIS A 120 -11.48 -13.86 -0.50
CA HIS A 120 -11.13 -14.30 0.86
C HIS A 120 -11.13 -13.16 1.89
N HIS A 121 -11.76 -12.02 1.59
CA HIS A 121 -11.82 -10.86 2.50
C HIS A 121 -10.45 -10.24 2.81
N GLN A 122 -9.53 -10.32 1.85
CA GLN A 122 -8.16 -9.80 1.98
C GLN A 122 -7.93 -8.70 0.95
N VAL A 123 -6.89 -7.92 1.18
CA VAL A 123 -6.38 -6.98 0.17
C VAL A 123 -4.88 -7.16 0.02
N TYR A 124 -4.46 -7.28 -1.23
CA TYR A 124 -3.06 -7.35 -1.63
C TYR A 124 -2.63 -5.99 -2.16
N LYS A 125 -1.45 -5.56 -1.72
CA LYS A 125 -0.82 -4.30 -2.08
C LYS A 125 0.40 -4.57 -2.96
N SER A 126 0.49 -3.82 -4.05
CA SER A 126 1.61 -3.86 -4.99
C SER A 126 1.73 -2.50 -5.67
N HIS A 127 2.85 -2.23 -6.32
CA HIS A 127 2.98 -1.10 -7.21
C HIS A 127 2.77 -1.53 -8.67
N ALA A 128 2.47 -0.57 -9.56
CA ALA A 128 2.42 -0.87 -10.98
C ALA A 128 3.78 -1.36 -11.52
N TYR A 129 4.90 -0.91 -10.95
CA TYR A 129 6.23 -1.38 -11.32
C TYR A 129 6.53 -2.83 -10.96
N ASP A 130 5.77 -3.43 -10.02
CA ASP A 130 5.93 -4.86 -9.70
C ASP A 130 5.48 -5.76 -10.87
N PHE A 131 4.68 -5.21 -11.79
CA PHE A 131 4.23 -5.87 -13.01
C PHE A 131 5.08 -5.44 -14.22
N GLY A 132 5.24 -6.31 -15.21
CA GLY A 132 5.97 -5.97 -16.43
C GLY A 132 5.18 -5.05 -17.36
N ASP A 133 5.89 -4.31 -18.22
CA ASP A 133 5.25 -3.64 -19.36
C ASP A 133 4.67 -4.70 -20.32
N SER A 134 3.40 -4.53 -20.63
CA SER A 134 2.60 -5.46 -21.43
C SER A 134 2.08 -4.79 -22.71
N LYS A 135 1.37 -5.57 -23.52
CA LYS A 135 0.80 -5.15 -24.81
C LYS A 135 -0.68 -5.48 -24.84
N ALA A 136 -1.46 -4.74 -25.64
CA ALA A 136 -2.88 -5.00 -25.78
C ALA A 136 -3.16 -6.42 -26.31
N SER A 137 -2.28 -6.93 -27.18
CA SER A 137 -2.40 -8.24 -27.84
C SER A 137 -2.08 -9.47 -26.99
N VAL A 138 -1.73 -9.31 -25.72
CA VAL A 138 -1.51 -10.43 -24.77
C VAL A 138 -2.55 -10.39 -23.65
N LEU A 139 -2.71 -11.50 -22.93
CA LEU A 139 -3.69 -11.60 -21.84
C LEU A 139 -3.33 -10.73 -20.62
N GLY A 140 -2.04 -10.50 -20.38
CA GLY A 140 -1.56 -9.83 -19.17
C GLY A 140 -1.13 -10.81 -18.08
N ASP A 141 -0.80 -10.26 -16.93
CA ASP A 141 -0.38 -11.01 -15.75
C ASP A 141 -1.59 -11.50 -14.97
N TYR A 142 -1.59 -12.78 -14.59
CA TYR A 142 -2.63 -13.31 -13.71
C TYR A 142 -2.32 -12.91 -12.27
N VAL A 143 -3.12 -11.99 -11.72
CA VAL A 143 -2.83 -11.29 -10.46
C VAL A 143 -2.69 -12.25 -9.28
N ALA A 144 -3.52 -13.31 -9.22
CA ALA A 144 -3.45 -14.28 -8.13
C ALA A 144 -2.10 -15.01 -8.09
N SER A 145 -1.56 -15.38 -9.24
CA SER A 145 -0.22 -15.98 -9.32
C SER A 145 0.89 -14.96 -9.07
N ALA A 146 0.74 -13.74 -9.58
CA ALA A 146 1.76 -12.69 -9.45
C ALA A 146 1.95 -12.25 -7.99
N LEU A 147 0.86 -12.20 -7.21
CA LEU A 147 0.88 -11.74 -5.81
C LEU A 147 0.93 -12.89 -4.79
N GLY A 148 1.00 -14.15 -5.24
CA GLY A 148 1.06 -15.32 -4.36
C GLY A 148 -0.20 -15.45 -3.49
N MET A 149 -1.38 -15.33 -4.11
CA MET A 149 -2.66 -15.55 -3.45
C MET A 149 -2.84 -17.01 -3.02
N GLU A 150 -3.70 -17.24 -2.03
CA GLU A 150 -3.99 -18.59 -1.54
C GLU A 150 -4.77 -19.42 -2.59
N ASP A 151 -4.76 -20.75 -2.44
CA ASP A 151 -5.53 -21.61 -3.34
C ASP A 151 -7.03 -21.28 -3.26
N GLY A 152 -7.67 -21.12 -4.42
CA GLY A 152 -9.05 -20.66 -4.54
C GLY A 152 -9.28 -19.16 -4.30
N GLU A 153 -8.24 -18.38 -3.98
CA GLU A 153 -8.34 -16.94 -3.81
C GLU A 153 -8.22 -16.21 -5.15
N VAL A 154 -9.19 -15.33 -5.44
CA VAL A 154 -9.27 -14.55 -6.68
C VAL A 154 -9.49 -13.07 -6.39
N PRO A 155 -8.86 -12.16 -7.15
CA PRO A 155 -9.11 -10.73 -7.05
C PRO A 155 -10.48 -10.40 -7.66
N LEU A 156 -11.28 -9.64 -6.90
CA LEU A 156 -12.62 -9.20 -7.28
C LEU A 156 -12.64 -7.74 -7.74
N TYR A 157 -11.77 -6.91 -7.17
CA TYR A 157 -11.78 -5.47 -7.42
C TYR A 157 -10.38 -4.88 -7.28
N MET A 158 -10.03 -3.95 -8.18
CA MET A 158 -8.77 -3.22 -8.15
C MET A 158 -9.03 -1.74 -7.86
N VAL A 159 -8.19 -1.15 -7.00
CA VAL A 159 -8.12 0.29 -6.78
C VAL A 159 -6.73 0.78 -7.11
N VAL A 160 -6.64 1.83 -7.92
CA VAL A 160 -5.39 2.56 -8.19
C VAL A 160 -5.36 3.76 -7.26
N THR A 161 -4.34 3.87 -6.42
CA THR A 161 -4.27 4.91 -5.40
C THR A 161 -2.88 5.55 -5.33
N PRO A 162 -2.75 6.84 -5.64
CA PRO A 162 -1.49 7.55 -5.48
C PRO A 162 -1.27 8.05 -4.04
N ASP A 163 -2.35 8.23 -3.26
CA ASP A 163 -2.31 8.95 -1.98
C ASP A 163 -3.31 8.43 -0.92
N TYR A 164 -3.90 7.25 -1.13
CA TYR A 164 -4.84 6.63 -0.20
C TYR A 164 -6.07 7.49 0.16
N LYS A 165 -6.43 8.47 -0.69
CA LYS A 165 -7.64 9.27 -0.51
C LYS A 165 -8.90 8.55 -0.98
N GLY A 166 -10.04 9.09 -0.58
CA GLY A 166 -11.34 8.55 -0.89
C GLY A 166 -11.76 7.41 0.03
N TRP A 167 -12.78 6.66 -0.42
CA TRP A 167 -13.43 5.64 0.37
C TRP A 167 -13.66 4.38 -0.44
N MET A 168 -13.54 3.25 0.24
CA MET A 168 -14.01 1.96 -0.26
C MET A 168 -15.39 1.68 0.32
N LEU A 169 -16.35 1.42 -0.56
CA LEU A 169 -17.70 0.99 -0.22
C LEU A 169 -17.85 -0.51 -0.45
N PHE A 170 -18.33 -1.21 0.57
CA PHE A 170 -18.69 -2.62 0.51
C PHE A 170 -20.19 -2.77 0.72
N PHE A 171 -20.91 -3.11 -0.35
CA PHE A 171 -22.34 -3.42 -0.30
C PHE A 171 -22.53 -4.91 -0.12
N PHE A 172 -23.35 -5.28 0.86
CA PHE A 172 -23.68 -6.67 1.17
C PHE A 172 -25.08 -7.00 0.67
N GLN A 173 -25.31 -8.27 0.32
CA GLN A 173 -26.60 -8.72 -0.21
C GLN A 173 -27.78 -8.45 0.76
N ASN A 174 -27.52 -8.38 2.06
CA ASN A 174 -28.50 -8.12 3.12
C ASN A 174 -28.91 -6.63 3.25
N GLY A 175 -28.45 -5.75 2.36
CA GLY A 175 -28.86 -4.33 2.36
C GLY A 175 -27.95 -3.42 3.17
N LYS A 176 -26.92 -3.97 3.82
CA LYS A 176 -25.92 -3.20 4.55
C LYS A 176 -24.82 -2.67 3.63
N CYS A 177 -24.24 -1.55 4.00
CA CYS A 177 -23.05 -0.98 3.37
C CYS A 177 -22.04 -0.56 4.43
N ALA A 178 -20.78 -0.94 4.22
CA ALA A 178 -19.64 -0.44 4.98
C ALA A 178 -18.89 0.60 4.14
N LYS A 179 -18.73 1.80 4.70
CA LYS A 179 -17.88 2.87 4.13
C LYS A 179 -16.59 2.95 4.94
N VAL A 180 -15.48 2.61 4.31
CA VAL A 180 -14.16 2.53 4.94
C VAL A 180 -13.23 3.53 4.23
N PRO A 181 -12.59 4.47 4.96
CA PRO A 181 -11.59 5.35 4.37
C PRO A 181 -10.43 4.54 3.78
N LEU A 182 -9.99 4.91 2.58
CA LEU A 182 -8.93 4.16 1.88
C LEU A 182 -7.60 4.20 2.64
N SER A 183 -7.35 5.26 3.42
CA SER A 183 -6.23 5.37 4.37
C SER A 183 -6.13 4.23 5.39
N SER A 184 -7.22 3.49 5.63
CA SER A 184 -7.19 2.28 6.49
C SER A 184 -6.36 1.12 5.91
N TYR A 185 -6.02 1.20 4.62
CA TYR A 185 -5.16 0.24 3.92
C TYR A 185 -3.72 0.72 3.76
N GLU A 186 -3.44 1.96 4.16
CA GLU A 186 -2.08 2.49 4.19
C GLU A 186 -1.29 1.83 5.32
N THR A 187 -0.05 1.42 5.05
CA THR A 187 0.76 0.66 6.02
C THR A 187 2.16 1.22 6.09
N LYS A 188 2.62 1.56 7.29
CA LYS A 188 3.99 2.06 7.52
C LYS A 188 5.09 1.03 7.25
N GLN A 189 4.79 -0.26 7.37
CA GLN A 189 5.76 -1.35 7.18
C GLN A 189 5.65 -2.04 5.81
N ASN A 190 5.09 -1.34 4.81
CA ASN A 190 4.86 -1.86 3.45
C ASN A 190 4.35 -3.33 3.40
N ARG A 191 3.31 -3.63 4.19
CA ARG A 191 2.76 -4.99 4.25
C ARG A 191 2.02 -5.28 2.95
N ARG A 192 2.52 -6.25 2.17
CA ARG A 192 1.92 -6.65 0.88
C ARG A 192 0.54 -7.29 0.99
N LYS A 193 0.17 -7.81 2.16
CA LYS A 193 -1.11 -8.50 2.39
C LYS A 193 -1.75 -8.02 3.69
N LEU A 194 -3.02 -7.67 3.62
CA LEU A 194 -3.82 -7.25 4.76
C LEU A 194 -5.05 -8.14 4.88
N LEU A 195 -5.12 -8.86 6.00
CA LEU A 195 -6.27 -9.66 6.37
C LEU A 195 -7.43 -8.78 6.82
N LYS A 196 -8.65 -9.32 6.70
CA LYS A 196 -9.90 -8.67 7.13
C LYS A 196 -10.03 -7.26 6.52
N ALA A 197 -9.88 -7.21 5.20
CA ALA A 197 -10.02 -6.00 4.41
C ALA A 197 -11.47 -5.51 4.39
N TYR A 198 -12.43 -6.44 4.43
CA TYR A 198 -13.85 -6.17 4.61
C TYR A 198 -14.52 -7.32 5.35
N SER A 199 -15.77 -7.15 5.76
CA SER A 199 -16.44 -8.14 6.59
C SER A 199 -16.90 -9.39 5.82
N ASP A 200 -16.81 -10.54 6.49
CA ASP A 200 -17.26 -11.86 6.04
C ASP A 200 -18.65 -12.24 6.56
N LYS A 201 -19.26 -11.39 7.40
CA LYS A 201 -20.54 -11.66 8.07
C LYS A 201 -21.73 -11.72 7.12
N ALA A 202 -21.59 -11.26 5.89
CA ALA A 202 -22.62 -11.29 4.87
C ALA A 202 -21.97 -11.39 3.48
N GLU A 203 -22.67 -12.01 2.54
CA GLU A 203 -22.20 -12.10 1.16
C GLU A 203 -22.07 -10.72 0.53
N LEU A 204 -20.94 -10.48 -0.11
CA LEU A 204 -20.66 -9.27 -0.86
C LEU A 204 -21.57 -9.22 -2.09
N ALA A 205 -22.21 -8.07 -2.31
CA ALA A 205 -22.96 -7.79 -3.52
C ALA A 205 -22.14 -6.93 -4.49
N CYS A 206 -21.45 -5.90 -3.99
CA CYS A 206 -20.68 -4.98 -4.83
C CYS A 206 -19.59 -4.27 -4.01
N MET A 207 -18.47 -4.01 -4.67
CA MET A 207 -17.36 -3.18 -4.21
C MET A 207 -17.29 -1.93 -5.07
N ARG A 208 -17.05 -0.77 -4.45
CA ARG A 208 -16.87 0.48 -5.20
C ARG A 208 -15.90 1.41 -4.50
N TYR A 209 -14.88 1.86 -5.23
CA TYR A 209 -14.04 2.97 -4.82
C TYR A 209 -14.70 4.29 -5.18
N LEU A 210 -14.68 5.24 -4.25
CA LEU A 210 -15.13 6.62 -4.43
C LEU A 210 -13.99 7.58 -4.12
N PRO A 211 -13.47 8.32 -5.11
CA PRO A 211 -12.50 9.38 -4.84
C PRO A 211 -13.14 10.57 -4.11
N GLU A 212 -14.41 10.84 -4.42
CA GLU A 212 -15.17 11.98 -3.90
C GLU A 212 -16.60 11.56 -3.54
N GLU A 213 -17.26 12.35 -2.68
CA GLU A 213 -18.65 12.12 -2.31
C GLU A 213 -19.57 12.35 -3.51
N THR A 214 -20.32 11.33 -3.88
CA THR A 214 -21.19 11.33 -5.06
C THR A 214 -22.51 10.63 -4.77
N GLU A 215 -23.49 10.81 -5.64
CA GLU A 215 -24.76 10.11 -5.53
C GLU A 215 -24.66 8.71 -6.15
N LEU A 216 -25.12 7.72 -5.40
CA LEU A 216 -25.07 6.31 -5.73
C LEU A 216 -26.45 5.82 -6.13
N ALA A 217 -26.50 5.01 -7.17
CA ALA A 217 -27.67 4.30 -7.63
C ALA A 217 -27.59 2.83 -7.24
N ILE A 218 -28.44 2.42 -6.32
CA ILE A 218 -28.49 1.06 -5.78
C ILE A 218 -29.73 0.36 -6.33
N PHE A 219 -29.51 -0.71 -7.08
CA PHE A 219 -30.54 -1.55 -7.67
C PHE A 219 -30.74 -2.81 -6.85
N THR A 220 -31.99 -3.18 -6.63
CA THR A 220 -32.37 -4.41 -5.92
C THR A 220 -33.05 -5.41 -6.85
N THR A 221 -33.02 -6.69 -6.48
CA THR A 221 -33.60 -7.78 -7.29
C THR A 221 -35.12 -7.69 -7.48
N ASN A 222 -35.82 -6.91 -6.65
CA ASN A 222 -37.25 -6.66 -6.79
C ASN A 222 -37.56 -5.42 -7.64
N ASN A 223 -36.66 -5.08 -8.57
CA ASN A 223 -36.78 -3.98 -9.52
C ASN A 223 -37.04 -2.62 -8.84
N ARG A 224 -36.33 -2.35 -7.73
CA ARG A 224 -36.35 -1.04 -7.07
C ARG A 224 -35.01 -0.36 -7.22
N LEU A 225 -35.07 0.95 -7.31
CA LEU A 225 -33.93 1.84 -7.39
C LEU A 225 -33.95 2.79 -6.20
N LEU A 226 -32.77 2.98 -5.62
CA LEU A 226 -32.48 3.91 -4.55
C LEU A 226 -31.34 4.82 -5.00
N LEU A 227 -31.60 6.14 -5.06
CA LEU A 227 -30.55 7.14 -5.22
C LEU A 227 -30.19 7.72 -3.85
N ALA A 228 -28.97 7.48 -3.40
CA ALA A 228 -28.49 7.93 -2.09
C ALA A 228 -27.14 8.63 -2.23
N GLY A 229 -27.01 9.83 -1.66
CA GLY A 229 -25.70 10.47 -1.52
C GLY A 229 -24.78 9.64 -0.63
N SER A 230 -23.54 9.42 -1.05
CA SER A 230 -22.55 8.67 -0.28
C SER A 230 -22.24 9.31 1.09
N ALA A 231 -22.48 10.63 1.23
CA ALA A 231 -22.37 11.36 2.49
C ALA A 231 -23.40 10.93 3.54
N LEU A 232 -24.52 10.32 3.13
CA LEU A 232 -25.52 9.75 4.06
C LEU A 232 -25.04 8.45 4.70
N ILE A 233 -24.03 7.80 4.13
CA ILE A 233 -23.45 6.56 4.66
C ILE A 233 -22.31 6.95 5.60
N PRO A 234 -22.43 6.69 6.92
CA PRO A 234 -21.42 7.04 7.89
C PRO A 234 -20.17 6.17 7.70
N GLU A 235 -19.02 6.82 7.80
CA GLU A 235 -17.71 6.15 7.79
C GLU A 235 -17.52 5.25 9.01
N LYS A 236 -16.74 4.19 8.82
CA LYS A 236 -16.37 3.25 9.87
C LYS A 236 -14.86 3.16 9.96
N ALA A 237 -14.34 3.28 11.18
CA ALA A 237 -12.91 3.17 11.46
C ALA A 237 -12.38 1.74 11.28
N THR A 238 -13.22 0.72 11.47
CA THR A 238 -12.82 -0.69 11.37
C THR A 238 -13.16 -1.23 9.99
N ARG A 239 -12.18 -1.87 9.34
CA ARG A 239 -12.32 -2.51 8.02
C ARG A 239 -13.31 -3.68 8.02
N ASP A 240 -13.23 -4.55 9.04
CA ASP A 240 -14.11 -5.72 9.25
C ASP A 240 -15.49 -5.35 9.85
N THR A 241 -16.01 -4.19 9.46
CA THR A 241 -17.33 -3.74 9.92
C THR A 241 -18.43 -4.35 9.05
N ALA A 242 -19.52 -4.76 9.70
CA ALA A 242 -20.74 -5.16 8.98
C ALA A 242 -21.46 -3.96 8.33
N GLY A 243 -20.98 -2.74 8.55
CA GLY A 243 -21.55 -1.52 8.00
C GLY A 243 -22.85 -1.10 8.66
N VAL A 244 -23.58 -0.21 8.00
CA VAL A 244 -24.92 0.25 8.39
C VAL A 244 -25.97 -0.25 7.41
N ASN A 245 -27.22 -0.31 7.84
CA ASN A 245 -28.31 -0.64 6.93
C ASN A 245 -28.59 0.55 5.99
N VAL A 246 -28.40 0.35 4.69
CA VAL A 246 -28.64 1.39 3.66
C VAL A 246 -29.96 1.11 2.94
N VAL A 247 -30.20 -0.15 2.57
CA VAL A 247 -31.40 -0.55 1.84
C VAL A 247 -32.33 -1.32 2.77
N ALA A 248 -33.55 -0.81 2.96
CA ALA A 248 -34.61 -1.54 3.64
C ALA A 248 -35.20 -2.60 2.69
N LEU A 249 -34.58 -3.78 2.65
CA LEU A 249 -34.98 -4.87 1.77
C LEU A 249 -36.29 -5.53 2.25
N LYS A 250 -37.17 -5.86 1.29
CA LYS A 250 -38.32 -6.74 1.53
C LYS A 250 -37.87 -8.20 1.55
N LYS A 251 -38.72 -9.09 2.07
CA LYS A 251 -38.44 -10.54 2.17
C LYS A 251 -37.92 -11.10 0.82
N ASN A 252 -36.77 -11.78 0.84
CA ASN A 252 -36.06 -12.37 -0.30
C ASN A 252 -35.46 -11.40 -1.33
N ALA A 253 -35.53 -10.08 -1.13
CA ALA A 253 -34.83 -9.13 -1.98
C ALA A 253 -33.35 -9.04 -1.56
N ARG A 254 -32.46 -8.79 -2.53
CA ARG A 254 -31.03 -8.51 -2.31
C ARG A 254 -30.58 -7.33 -3.16
N ILE A 255 -29.44 -6.74 -2.82
CA ILE A 255 -28.76 -5.78 -3.70
C ILE A 255 -28.27 -6.54 -4.93
N ALA A 256 -28.62 -6.04 -6.12
CA ALA A 256 -28.24 -6.62 -7.40
C ALA A 256 -27.04 -5.90 -8.02
N ARG A 257 -27.05 -4.56 -7.99
CA ARG A 257 -26.05 -3.72 -8.65
C ARG A 257 -25.95 -2.37 -7.93
N VAL A 258 -24.76 -1.80 -7.88
CA VAL A 258 -24.54 -0.41 -7.47
C VAL A 258 -23.73 0.32 -8.52
N THR A 259 -24.18 1.50 -8.93
CA THR A 259 -23.45 2.37 -9.85
C THR A 259 -23.49 3.84 -9.42
N LEU A 260 -22.73 4.70 -10.08
CA LEU A 260 -22.81 6.15 -9.88
C LEU A 260 -24.08 6.66 -10.57
N SER A 261 -24.79 7.59 -9.93
CA SER A 261 -26.02 8.15 -10.52
C SER A 261 -25.74 8.97 -11.78
N ALA A 262 -24.55 9.56 -11.89
CA ALA A 262 -24.15 10.39 -13.04
C ALA A 262 -24.17 9.64 -14.39
N GLY A 263 -24.05 8.31 -14.38
CA GLY A 263 -24.11 7.49 -15.59
C GLY A 263 -25.52 7.01 -15.97
N LEU A 264 -26.56 7.42 -15.24
CA LEU A 264 -27.94 6.97 -15.46
C LEU A 264 -28.80 8.10 -16.02
N GLU A 265 -29.51 7.82 -17.11
CA GLU A 265 -30.56 8.69 -17.65
C GLU A 265 -31.90 8.32 -17.02
N LEU A 266 -32.27 9.01 -15.95
CA LEU A 266 -33.55 8.81 -15.26
C LEU A 266 -34.49 9.98 -15.56
N ALA A 267 -35.66 9.69 -16.12
CA ALA A 267 -36.66 10.71 -16.47
C ALA A 267 -37.20 11.41 -15.21
N GLU A 268 -37.36 10.66 -14.11
CA GLU A 268 -37.81 11.19 -12.81
C GLU A 268 -36.82 10.87 -11.67
N ALA A 269 -35.57 11.33 -11.76
CA ALA A 269 -34.54 11.07 -10.73
C ALA A 269 -34.98 11.42 -9.29
N HIS A 270 -35.76 12.50 -9.10
CA HIS A 270 -36.23 12.92 -7.77
C HIS A 270 -37.09 11.85 -7.06
N ARG A 271 -37.76 10.98 -7.81
CA ARG A 271 -38.59 9.89 -7.24
C ARG A 271 -37.75 8.86 -6.49
N TYR A 272 -36.54 8.61 -6.97
CA TYR A 272 -35.64 7.58 -6.43
C TYR A 272 -34.70 8.14 -5.35
N ARG A 273 -34.56 9.46 -5.27
CA ARG A 273 -33.69 10.16 -4.32
C ARG A 273 -34.21 10.10 -2.89
N VAL A 274 -33.36 9.65 -1.98
CA VAL A 274 -33.67 9.59 -0.55
C VAL A 274 -32.88 10.61 0.25
N ARG A 275 -33.49 11.08 1.33
CA ARG A 275 -32.88 12.02 2.27
C ARG A 275 -32.36 11.33 3.53
N THR A 276 -32.85 10.14 3.84
CA THR A 276 -32.50 9.37 5.03
C THR A 276 -32.31 7.90 4.68
N LEU A 277 -31.42 7.24 5.43
CA LEU A 277 -31.15 5.80 5.34
C LEU A 277 -31.50 5.16 6.70
N PRO A 278 -32.02 3.92 6.73
CA PRO A 278 -32.27 3.03 5.59
C PRO A 278 -33.54 3.38 4.80
N ALA A 279 -33.56 3.08 3.50
CA ALA A 279 -34.73 3.29 2.64
C ALA A 279 -34.98 2.12 1.67
N ALA A 280 -36.25 1.88 1.32
CA ALA A 280 -36.62 0.76 0.46
C ALA A 280 -36.48 1.04 -1.04
N GLY A 281 -36.14 2.28 -1.44
CA GLY A 281 -36.17 2.74 -2.84
C GLY A 281 -37.58 2.79 -3.42
N ALA A 282 -37.69 3.22 -4.68
CA ALA A 282 -38.94 3.21 -5.45
C ALA A 282 -38.87 2.15 -6.57
N ILE A 283 -40.03 1.65 -7.01
CA ILE A 283 -40.09 0.71 -8.15
C ILE A 283 -39.63 1.44 -9.40
N LEU A 284 -38.69 0.83 -10.14
CA LEU A 284 -38.18 1.35 -11.40
C LEU A 284 -39.27 1.28 -12.48
N ARG A 285 -39.48 2.38 -13.19
CA ARG A 285 -40.40 2.43 -14.32
C ARG A 285 -39.76 1.84 -15.58
N ALA A 286 -40.59 1.33 -16.49
CA ALA A 286 -40.13 0.78 -17.76
C ALA A 286 -39.50 1.86 -18.67
N ASP A 287 -39.90 3.13 -18.50
CA ASP A 287 -39.41 4.27 -19.29
C ASP A 287 -38.05 4.79 -18.82
N ASP A 288 -37.59 4.40 -17.62
CA ASP A 288 -36.26 4.73 -17.11
C ASP A 288 -35.27 3.67 -17.63
N SER A 289 -34.65 3.93 -18.78
CA SER A 289 -33.69 3.02 -19.41
C SER A 289 -32.45 2.81 -18.53
N MET A 290 -31.97 1.57 -18.47
CA MET A 290 -30.94 1.16 -17.51
C MET A 290 -29.48 1.35 -17.99
N GLU A 291 -29.25 1.94 -19.17
CA GLU A 291 -27.92 1.97 -19.79
C GLU A 291 -27.65 3.27 -20.56
N GLN A 292 -26.48 3.87 -20.31
CA GLN A 292 -25.79 4.69 -21.31
C GLN A 292 -25.31 3.74 -22.42
N LEU A 293 -25.72 4.01 -23.66
CA LEU A 293 -24.96 3.60 -24.84
C LEU A 293 -23.61 4.30 -24.76
N THR A 294 -22.59 3.64 -24.23
CA THR A 294 -21.21 4.06 -24.51
C THR A 294 -20.95 3.83 -25.99
N LEU A 295 -20.83 4.92 -26.75
CA LEU A 295 -20.22 4.95 -28.08
C LEU A 295 -18.75 4.54 -28.00
#